data_AF-A0A955NQ07-F1
#
_entry.id   AF-A0A955NQ07-F1
#
_cell.length_a   1.000
_cell.length_b   1.000
_cell.length_c   1.000
_cell.angle_alpha   90.00
_cell.angle_beta   90.00
_cell.angle_gamma   90.00
#
_symmetry.space_group_name_H-M   'P 1'
#
loop_
_entity.id
_entity.type
_entity.pdbx_description
1 polymer ?
#
loop_
_entity_poly.entity_id
_entity_poly.type
_entity_poly.pdbx_seq_one_letter_code
_entity_poly.pdbx_strand_id
1 'polypeptide(L)'
;SGFYIFGRNGFSVFELSEDGNLWIKGTLTASNFSAKEEKSGDTLSRDGMTAGEPLDYSSGNVLLDEKGEAWVPLPPSFEACHTDFRYHLTCVGEFAPVHVAKEIKDNRFKISGGTPGLKVSWQVTGVRQIPETD
;
A
#
# COMPACT_ATOMS: atom_id res chain seq x y z
N SER A 1 -27.55 -6.69 21.65
CA SER A 1 -26.84 -6.57 22.94
C SER A 1 -25.42 -6.09 22.69
N GLY A 2 -25.02 -4.89 23.13
CA GLY A 2 -23.68 -4.35 22.86
C GLY A 2 -22.72 -4.64 24.01
N PHE A 3 -21.52 -5.15 23.71
CA PHE A 3 -20.42 -5.24 24.67
C PHE A 3 -19.41 -4.13 24.39
N TYR A 4 -19.02 -3.38 25.43
CA TYR A 4 -17.98 -2.37 25.35
C TYR A 4 -16.65 -2.97 25.83
N ILE A 5 -15.60 -2.90 25.01
CA ILE A 5 -14.23 -3.23 25.44
C ILE A 5 -13.54 -1.92 25.83
N PHE A 6 -13.15 -1.79 27.10
CA PHE A 6 -12.43 -0.61 27.58
C PHE A 6 -10.93 -0.74 27.33
N GLY A 7 -10.38 0.14 26.50
CA GLY A 7 -8.94 0.34 26.32
C GLY A 7 -8.39 1.41 27.26
N ARG A 8 -7.14 1.27 27.70
CA ARG A 8 -6.53 1.97 28.84
C ARG A 8 -6.43 3.51 28.73
N ASN A 9 -6.76 4.16 27.60
CA ASN A 9 -6.53 5.61 27.40
C ASN A 9 -7.56 6.36 26.53
N GLY A 10 -8.81 5.89 26.36
CA GLY A 10 -9.84 6.69 25.67
C GLY A 10 -11.07 5.91 25.21
N PHE A 11 -12.15 6.63 24.93
CA PHE A 11 -13.38 6.08 24.35
C PHE A 11 -13.17 5.80 22.86
N SER A 12 -13.11 4.52 22.49
CA SER A 12 -13.31 4.08 21.11
C SER A 12 -14.67 3.38 21.05
N VAL A 13 -15.56 3.87 20.19
CA VAL A 13 -16.85 3.22 19.94
C VAL A 13 -16.62 2.12 18.91
N PHE A 14 -16.72 0.88 19.36
CA PHE A 14 -16.75 -0.31 18.51
C PHE A 14 -18.19 -0.81 18.49
N GLU A 15 -18.79 -0.90 17.30
CA GLU A 15 -20.10 -1.53 17.13
C GLU A 15 -19.89 -2.85 16.40
N LEU A 16 -20.19 -3.95 17.10
CA LEU A 16 -20.30 -5.27 16.47
C LEU A 16 -21.79 -5.50 16.18
N SER A 17 -22.15 -5.58 14.91
CA SER A 17 -23.51 -5.92 14.51
C SER A 17 -23.76 -7.42 14.61
N GLU A 18 -25.04 -7.81 14.67
CA GLU A 18 -25.46 -9.21 14.84
C GLU A 18 -25.05 -10.11 13.66
N ASP A 19 -24.71 -9.51 12.51
CA ASP A 19 -24.16 -10.18 11.32
C ASP A 19 -22.63 -10.37 11.37
N GLY A 20 -21.97 -9.98 12.45
CA GLY A 20 -20.53 -10.16 12.66
C GLY A 20 -19.64 -9.05 12.10
N ASN A 21 -20.21 -7.96 11.59
CA ASN A 21 -19.43 -6.81 11.12
C ASN A 21 -18.98 -5.92 12.28
N LEU A 22 -17.71 -5.49 12.25
CA LEU A 22 -17.15 -4.54 13.20
C LEU A 22 -17.02 -3.14 12.56
N TRP A 23 -17.72 -2.16 13.12
CA TRP A 23 -17.62 -0.76 12.73
C TRP A 23 -16.75 0.02 13.70
N ILE A 24 -15.77 0.75 13.15
CA ILE A 24 -14.83 1.58 13.90
C ILE A 24 -14.98 3.03 13.44
N LYS A 25 -15.43 3.91 14.35
CA LYS A 25 -15.46 5.35 14.09
C LYS A 25 -14.14 5.98 14.53
N GLY A 26 -13.14 5.95 13.65
CA GLY A 26 -11.79 6.47 13.89
C GLY A 26 -10.71 5.63 13.21
N THR A 27 -9.45 5.83 13.61
CA THR A 27 -8.32 5.06 13.10
C THR A 27 -8.20 3.72 13.83
N LEU A 28 -8.15 2.61 13.09
CA LEU A 28 -7.69 1.32 13.61
C LEU A 28 -6.18 1.20 13.37
N THR A 29 -5.42 0.95 14.44
CA THR A 29 -4.01 0.59 14.35
C THR A 29 -3.84 -0.81 14.94
N ALA A 30 -3.45 -1.77 14.11
CA ALA A 30 -3.21 -3.16 14.53
C ALA A 30 -1.78 -3.54 14.15
N SER A 31 -1.05 -4.16 15.09
CA SER A 31 0.27 -4.74 14.81
C SER A 31 0.18 -5.96 13.89
N ASN A 32 -0.90 -6.74 14.03
CA ASN A 32 -1.24 -7.88 13.17
C ASN A 32 -2.77 -7.97 13.00
N PHE A 33 -3.25 -8.28 11.79
CA PHE A 33 -4.65 -8.57 11.50
C PHE A 33 -4.73 -9.79 10.59
N SER A 34 -5.56 -10.79 10.96
CA SER A 34 -5.82 -11.96 10.12
C SER A 34 -7.32 -12.18 10.00
N ALA A 35 -7.83 -12.16 8.77
CA ALA A 35 -9.18 -12.61 8.46
C ALA A 35 -9.10 -14.06 7.99
N LYS A 36 -9.96 -14.93 8.54
CA LYS A 36 -10.10 -16.32 8.10
C LYS A 36 -11.53 -16.50 7.60
N GLU A 37 -11.71 -16.63 6.30
CA GLU A 37 -12.96 -17.14 5.75
C GLU A 37 -12.92 -18.68 5.77
N GLU A 38 -13.87 -19.31 6.47
CA GLU A 38 -14.14 -20.74 6.31
C GLU A 38 -15.39 -20.92 5.45
N LYS A 39 -15.23 -21.32 4.18
CA LYS A 39 -16.32 -21.91 3.38
C LYS A 39 -15.83 -23.07 2.52
N SER A 40 -16.63 -24.14 2.55
CA SER A 40 -16.42 -25.38 1.82
C SER A 40 -16.67 -25.21 0.31
N GLY A 41 -15.72 -25.69 -0.50
CA GLY A 41 -15.95 -25.98 -1.91
C GLY A 41 -15.71 -24.81 -2.85
N ASP A 42 -14.60 -24.92 -3.60
CA ASP A 42 -14.34 -24.33 -4.91
C ASP A 42 -14.87 -22.92 -5.17
N THR A 43 -14.14 -21.90 -4.71
CA THR A 43 -13.94 -20.63 -5.44
C THR A 43 -12.68 -19.94 -4.90
N LEU A 44 -11.93 -19.37 -5.85
CA LEU A 44 -10.65 -18.68 -5.71
C LEU A 44 -10.62 -17.69 -4.54
N SER A 45 -9.62 -17.83 -3.68
CA SER A 45 -9.30 -16.91 -2.59
C SER A 45 -9.02 -15.50 -3.15
N ARG A 46 -9.85 -14.53 -2.79
CA ARG A 46 -9.50 -13.11 -2.91
C ARG A 46 -9.05 -12.57 -1.55
N ASP A 47 -8.16 -13.31 -0.91
CA ASP A 47 -7.33 -12.85 0.20
C ASP A 47 -5.97 -13.51 0.01
N GLY A 48 -4.98 -12.71 -0.40
CA GLY A 48 -3.64 -13.16 -0.74
C GLY A 48 -3.46 -13.43 -2.23
N MET A 49 -2.68 -12.59 -2.90
CA MET A 49 -1.90 -13.06 -4.05
C MET A 49 -0.89 -14.09 -3.53
N THR A 50 -1.34 -15.33 -3.30
CA THR A 50 -0.45 -16.46 -3.07
C THR A 50 0.18 -16.86 -4.40
N ALA A 51 1.25 -16.16 -4.73
CA ALA A 51 2.39 -16.70 -5.43
C ALA A 51 3.64 -16.27 -4.64
N GLY A 52 4.00 -17.06 -3.63
CA GLY A 52 5.32 -17.08 -2.99
C GLY A 52 5.67 -15.99 -1.96
N GLU A 53 5.23 -14.75 -2.12
CA GLU A 53 5.85 -13.62 -1.40
C GLU A 53 4.82 -12.59 -0.89
N PRO A 54 4.87 -12.16 0.39
CA PRO A 54 4.00 -11.10 0.89
C PRO A 54 4.37 -9.77 0.22
N LEU A 55 3.50 -9.24 -0.63
CA LEU A 55 3.69 -7.95 -1.31
C LEU A 55 2.94 -6.83 -0.58
N ASP A 56 3.64 -5.74 -0.27
CA ASP A 56 3.02 -4.46 0.07
C ASP A 56 3.02 -3.54 -1.15
N TYR A 57 2.02 -2.67 -1.27
CA TYR A 57 1.93 -1.68 -2.34
C TYR A 57 1.79 -0.26 -1.80
N SER A 58 2.36 0.70 -2.52
CA SER A 58 2.20 2.14 -2.33
C SER A 58 1.82 2.77 -3.66
N SER A 59 0.93 3.77 -3.64
CA SER A 59 0.50 4.45 -4.86
C SER A 59 0.24 5.94 -4.63
N GLY A 60 0.28 6.71 -5.70
CA GLY A 60 0.01 8.14 -5.65
C GLY A 60 0.05 8.78 -7.04
N ASN A 61 -0.03 10.11 -7.06
CA ASN A 61 0.12 10.91 -8.26
C ASN A 61 1.23 11.93 -8.05
N VAL A 62 1.95 12.28 -9.12
CA VAL A 62 2.96 13.35 -9.09
C VAL A 62 2.87 14.18 -10.37
N LEU A 63 3.23 15.46 -10.26
CA LEU A 63 3.40 16.34 -11.42
C LEU A 63 4.90 16.40 -11.76
N LEU A 64 5.21 16.31 -13.05
CA LEU A 64 6.58 16.50 -13.53
C LEU A 64 6.95 17.98 -13.50
N ASP A 65 8.20 18.26 -13.14
CA ASP A 65 8.79 19.59 -13.08
C ASP A 65 9.13 20.15 -14.48
N GLU A 66 9.76 21.32 -14.54
CA GLU A 66 10.17 21.98 -15.80
C GLU A 66 11.12 21.15 -16.67
N LYS A 67 11.75 20.10 -16.13
CA LYS A 67 12.62 19.18 -16.87
C LYS A 67 11.89 17.90 -17.30
N GLY A 68 10.60 17.77 -17.00
CA GLY A 68 9.85 16.55 -17.25
C GLY A 68 10.21 15.44 -16.25
N GLU A 69 10.59 15.81 -15.03
CA GLU A 69 11.06 14.87 -14.00
C GLU A 69 10.28 15.02 -12.70
N ALA A 70 10.21 13.96 -11.90
CA ALA A 70 9.67 14.05 -10.55
C ALA A 70 10.37 13.11 -9.58
N TRP A 71 10.65 13.60 -8.38
CA TRP A 71 11.02 12.77 -7.24
C TRP A 71 9.77 12.36 -6.47
N VAL A 72 9.59 11.06 -6.27
CA VAL A 72 8.48 10.50 -5.49
C VAL A 72 9.00 10.05 -4.13
N PRO A 73 8.64 10.72 -3.03
CA PRO A 73 9.00 10.27 -1.69
C PRO A 73 8.15 9.07 -1.27
N LEU A 74 8.78 8.14 -0.55
CA LEU A 74 8.15 6.98 0.08
C LEU A 74 8.24 7.11 1.61
N PRO A 75 7.40 6.38 2.36
CA PRO A 75 7.51 6.35 3.82
C PRO A 75 8.91 5.91 4.29
N PRO A 76 9.45 6.45 5.40
CA PRO A 76 10.83 6.21 5.85
C PRO A 76 11.25 4.75 6.10
N SER A 77 10.30 3.82 6.21
CA SER A 77 10.53 2.39 6.42
C SER A 77 10.27 1.53 5.17
N PHE A 78 9.83 2.14 4.06
CA PHE A 78 9.45 1.38 2.88
C PHE A 78 10.65 0.65 2.27
N GLU A 79 11.79 1.33 2.12
CA GLU A 79 13.00 0.70 1.58
C GLU A 79 13.58 -0.39 2.51
N ALA A 80 13.55 -0.17 3.82
CA ALA A 80 14.14 -1.10 4.79
C ALA A 80 13.33 -2.38 4.98
N CYS A 81 12.01 -2.32 4.81
CA CYS A 81 11.11 -3.46 5.03
C CYS A 81 10.84 -4.29 3.76
N HIS A 82 11.31 -3.83 2.59
CA HIS A 82 10.96 -4.44 1.32
C HIS A 82 12.16 -4.67 0.41
N THR A 83 12.06 -5.70 -0.41
CA THR A 83 12.99 -5.97 -1.51
C THR A 83 12.20 -6.19 -2.81
N ASP A 84 12.89 -6.44 -3.92
CA ASP A 84 12.31 -6.72 -5.24
C ASP A 84 11.20 -5.71 -5.64
N PHE A 85 11.61 -4.45 -5.77
CA PHE A 85 10.69 -3.36 -6.09
C PHE A 85 10.21 -3.46 -7.54
N ARG A 86 8.89 -3.36 -7.73
CA ARG A 86 8.26 -3.33 -9.05
C ARG A 86 7.47 -2.05 -9.22
N TYR A 87 7.56 -1.44 -10.40
CA TYR A 87 7.02 -0.11 -10.68
C TYR A 87 5.98 -0.19 -11.79
N HIS A 88 4.86 0.49 -11.58
CA HIS A 88 3.87 0.77 -12.62
C HIS A 88 3.64 2.27 -12.70
N LEU A 89 3.80 2.82 -13.90
CA LEU A 89 3.59 4.24 -14.20
C LEU A 89 2.47 4.38 -15.23
N THR A 90 1.60 5.35 -15.03
CA THR A 90 0.50 5.65 -15.96
C THR A 90 0.40 7.16 -16.15
N CYS A 91 0.57 7.61 -17.39
CA CYS A 91 0.37 9.01 -17.75
C CYS A 91 -1.12 9.35 -17.71
N VAL A 92 -1.46 10.53 -17.17
CA VAL A 92 -2.84 11.01 -17.07
C VAL A 92 -3.01 12.23 -17.96
N GLY A 93 -3.88 12.11 -18.97
CA GLY A 93 -4.28 13.20 -19.87
C GLY A 93 -3.60 13.17 -21.23
N GLU A 94 -2.34 12.75 -21.32
CA GLU A 94 -1.60 12.63 -22.58
C GLU A 94 -0.62 11.45 -22.54
N PHE A 95 -0.19 10.99 -23.72
CA PHE A 95 0.84 9.97 -23.86
C PHE A 95 2.22 10.60 -23.67
N ALA A 96 3.10 9.90 -22.95
CA ALA A 96 4.50 10.28 -22.82
C ALA A 96 5.38 9.04 -22.53
N PRO A 97 6.66 9.03 -22.95
CA PRO A 97 7.59 7.93 -22.72
C PRO A 97 8.16 7.96 -21.28
N VAL A 98 7.28 7.94 -20.28
CA VAL A 98 7.67 7.99 -18.87
C VAL A 98 8.37 6.70 -18.44
N HIS A 99 9.39 6.82 -17.61
CA HIS A 99 10.16 5.70 -17.08
C HIS A 99 10.73 6.03 -15.69
N VAL A 100 11.13 4.99 -14.96
CA VAL A 100 11.87 5.13 -13.71
C VAL A 100 13.32 5.47 -14.05
N ALA A 101 13.71 6.73 -13.82
CA ALA A 101 15.06 7.23 -14.07
C ALA A 101 16.05 6.86 -12.97
N LYS A 102 15.55 6.69 -11.74
CA LYS A 102 16.31 6.18 -10.60
C LYS A 102 15.41 5.30 -9.76
N GLU A 103 15.85 4.07 -9.51
CA GLU A 103 15.18 3.14 -8.59
C GLU A 103 15.17 3.69 -7.16
N ILE A 104 14.40 3.02 -6.30
CA ILE A 104 14.24 3.36 -4.89
C ILE A 104 15.60 3.36 -4.21
N LYS A 105 15.94 4.52 -3.65
CA LYS A 105 17.07 4.73 -2.76
C LYS A 105 16.80 5.95 -1.89
N ASP A 106 17.20 5.88 -0.63
CA ASP A 106 16.93 6.92 0.37
C ASP A 106 15.41 7.21 0.49
N ASN A 107 14.59 6.16 0.46
CA ASN A 107 13.12 6.18 0.48
C ASN A 107 12.49 7.07 -0.60
N ARG A 108 13.03 7.08 -1.81
CA ARG A 108 12.44 7.77 -2.96
C ARG A 108 12.91 7.18 -4.27
N PHE A 109 12.13 7.38 -5.33
CA PHE A 109 12.53 7.06 -6.69
C PHE A 109 12.26 8.24 -7.62
N LYS A 110 12.86 8.22 -8.81
CA LYS A 110 12.74 9.31 -9.79
C LYS A 110 12.02 8.84 -11.04
N ILE A 111 11.01 9.59 -11.47
CA ILE A 111 10.34 9.45 -12.77
C ILE A 111 10.90 10.50 -13.73
N SER A 112 11.08 10.14 -15.00
CA SER A 112 11.48 11.05 -16.08
C SER A 112 10.83 10.65 -17.41
N GLY A 113 11.09 11.43 -18.47
CA GLY A 113 10.67 11.15 -19.84
C GLY A 113 9.33 11.78 -20.25
N GLY A 114 8.68 12.55 -19.36
CA GLY A 114 7.46 13.28 -19.70
C GLY A 114 7.68 14.75 -20.03
N THR A 115 6.58 15.44 -20.28
CA THR A 115 6.52 16.89 -20.49
C THR A 115 6.33 17.63 -19.15
N PRO A 116 6.77 18.89 -19.03
CA PRO A 116 6.52 19.69 -17.83
C PRO A 116 5.04 19.79 -17.47
N GLY A 117 4.72 19.59 -16.19
CA GLY A 117 3.34 19.63 -15.68
C GLY A 117 2.51 18.37 -15.97
N LEU A 118 3.06 17.37 -16.69
CA LEU A 118 2.38 16.10 -16.89
C LEU A 118 2.12 15.42 -15.54
N LYS A 119 0.92 14.88 -15.37
CA LYS A 119 0.54 14.08 -14.21
C LYS A 119 0.82 12.61 -14.48
N VAL A 120 1.56 11.98 -13.56
CA VAL A 120 1.85 10.55 -13.59
C VAL A 120 1.26 9.92 -12.35
N SER A 121 0.36 8.95 -12.55
CA SER A 121 -0.05 8.01 -11.51
C SER A 121 1.02 6.94 -11.39
N TRP A 122 1.42 6.62 -10.16
CA TRP A 122 2.44 5.63 -9.88
C TRP A 122 1.95 4.62 -8.86
N GLN A 123 2.41 3.39 -9.03
CA GLN A 123 2.30 2.33 -8.03
C GLN A 123 3.67 1.65 -7.91
N VAL A 124 4.07 1.40 -6.68
CA VAL A 124 5.25 0.60 -6.34
C VAL A 124 4.78 -0.57 -5.49
N THR A 125 5.28 -1.76 -5.79
CA THR A 125 5.14 -2.93 -4.91
C THR A 125 6.52 -3.37 -4.43
N GLY A 126 6.60 -3.97 -3.25
CA GLY A 126 7.82 -4.62 -2.75
C GLY A 126 7.50 -5.87 -1.95
N VAL A 127 8.40 -6.84 -1.98
CA VAL A 127 8.34 -8.07 -1.21
C VAL A 127 8.74 -7.77 0.22
N ARG A 128 7.79 -7.92 1.16
CA ARG A 128 7.99 -7.68 2.58
C ARG A 128 8.99 -8.69 3.13
N GLN A 129 10.01 -8.20 3.82
CA GLN A 129 10.90 -9.02 4.63
C GLN A 129 10.21 -9.32 5.96
N ILE A 130 9.82 -10.57 6.18
CA ILE A 130 9.43 -11.05 7.53
C ILE A 130 10.74 -11.48 8.20
N PRO A 131 11.15 -10.90 9.34
CA PRO A 131 12.27 -11.45 10.08
C PRO A 131 11.88 -12.86 10.56
N GLU A 132 12.67 -13.88 10.17
CA GLU A 132 12.57 -15.21 10.80
C GLU A 132 12.77 -15.03 12.30
N THR A 133 11.78 -15.46 13.07
CA THR A 133 11.90 -15.55 14.53
C THR A 133 12.29 -16.99 14.81
N ASP A 134 13.52 -17.21 15.28
CA ASP A 134 13.98 -18.49 15.82
C ASP A 134 13.15 -18.93 17.04
#